data_AF-A0A7S2JTR7-F1
#
_entry.id   AF-A0A7S2JTR7-F1
#
_cell.length_a   1.000
_cell.length_b   1.000
_cell.length_c   1.000
_cell.angle_alpha   90.00
_cell.angle_beta   90.00
_cell.angle_gamma   90.00
#
_symmetry.space_group_name_H-M   'P 1'
#
loop_
_entity.id
_entity.type
_entity.pdbx_description
1 polymer ?
#
loop_
_entity_poly.entity_id
_entity_poly.type
_entity_poly.pdbx_seq_one_letter_code
_entity_poly.pdbx_strand_id
1 'polypeptide(L)'
;MEEARAVQAVDEEERAADASWAMYGLGWCVCCFLGPFGPLFWFCAWMRHQARPREERKEFPRERAVARLSCWTGLTALSIHIALFFALFLHYERHTKHCRIALETMQCMQTPIPGLLAGEKIVVYCPAECSPAPCFNAQVWGGADGVYADGSSICGAALQVGAVQEGQDGLVMAEITAPQSPFTGTQRHGVHSSSARGVSQGFRVRAVQS
;
A
#
# COMPACT_ATOMS: atom_id res chain seq x y z
N MET A 1 -18.72 -64.09 -3.80
CA MET A 1 -19.40 -62.90 -3.24
C MET A 1 -18.43 -62.04 -2.45
N GLU A 2 -17.59 -62.64 -1.61
CA GLU A 2 -16.57 -61.93 -0.82
C GLU A 2 -15.49 -61.24 -1.67
N GLU A 3 -15.01 -61.89 -2.72
CA GLU A 3 -14.03 -61.31 -3.66
C GLU A 3 -14.58 -60.07 -4.38
N ALA A 4 -15.84 -60.10 -4.84
CA ALA A 4 -16.49 -58.95 -5.46
C ALA A 4 -16.63 -57.77 -4.49
N ARG A 5 -16.85 -58.04 -3.19
CA ARG A 5 -16.93 -57.04 -2.13
C ARG A 5 -15.55 -56.43 -1.83
N ALA A 6 -14.50 -57.24 -1.84
CA ALA A 6 -13.13 -56.78 -1.66
C ALA A 6 -12.67 -55.87 -2.83
N VAL A 7 -13.00 -56.25 -4.07
CA VAL A 7 -12.71 -55.41 -5.26
C VAL A 7 -13.44 -54.07 -5.17
N GLN A 8 -14.72 -54.07 -4.79
CA GLN A 8 -15.48 -52.82 -4.62
C GLN A 8 -14.89 -51.89 -3.54
N ALA A 9 -14.41 -52.46 -2.43
CA ALA A 9 -13.79 -51.68 -1.35
C ALA A 9 -12.47 -51.03 -1.80
N VAL A 10 -11.65 -51.76 -2.58
CA VAL A 10 -10.40 -51.22 -3.14
C VAL A 10 -10.69 -50.10 -4.15
N ASP A 11 -11.65 -50.30 -5.06
CA ASP A 11 -12.05 -49.29 -6.04
C ASP A 11 -12.57 -48.00 -5.37
N GLU A 12 -13.30 -48.13 -4.26
CA GLU A 12 -13.78 -46.98 -3.49
C GLU A 12 -12.62 -46.22 -2.83
N GLU A 13 -11.65 -46.93 -2.23
CA GLU A 13 -10.46 -46.30 -1.66
C GLU A 13 -9.67 -45.52 -2.71
N GLU A 14 -9.46 -46.11 -3.88
CA GLU A 14 -8.72 -45.48 -4.98
C GLU A 14 -9.41 -44.20 -5.46
N ARG A 15 -10.72 -44.26 -5.75
CA ARG A 15 -11.50 -43.08 -6.12
C ARG A 15 -11.46 -41.99 -5.04
N ALA A 16 -11.52 -42.39 -3.78
CA ALA A 16 -11.43 -41.44 -2.68
C ALA A 16 -10.02 -40.81 -2.60
N ALA A 17 -8.95 -41.58 -2.79
CA ALA A 17 -7.59 -41.05 -2.80
C ALA A 17 -7.36 -40.08 -3.96
N ASP A 18 -7.84 -40.42 -5.16
CA ASP A 18 -7.72 -39.58 -6.36
C ASP A 18 -8.45 -38.25 -6.21
N ALA A 19 -9.67 -38.26 -5.67
CA ALA A 19 -10.39 -37.03 -5.35
C ALA A 19 -9.62 -36.15 -4.36
N SER A 20 -8.96 -36.75 -3.36
CA SER A 20 -8.11 -35.99 -2.42
C SER A 20 -6.85 -35.42 -3.07
N TRP A 21 -6.21 -36.16 -3.97
CA TRP A 21 -5.06 -35.67 -4.73
C TRP A 21 -5.44 -34.55 -5.70
N ALA A 22 -6.60 -34.64 -6.35
CA ALA A 22 -7.11 -33.57 -7.20
C ALA A 22 -7.36 -32.28 -6.41
N MET A 23 -7.98 -32.38 -5.22
CA MET A 23 -8.14 -31.23 -4.32
C MET A 23 -6.79 -30.68 -3.85
N TYR A 24 -5.81 -31.54 -3.56
CA TYR A 24 -4.47 -31.12 -3.17
C TYR A 24 -3.75 -30.32 -4.26
N GLY A 25 -3.80 -30.79 -5.51
CA GLY A 25 -3.25 -30.09 -6.67
C GLY A 25 -3.97 -28.78 -6.97
N LEU A 26 -5.30 -28.77 -6.86
CA LEU A 26 -6.11 -27.56 -7.03
C LEU A 26 -5.76 -26.51 -5.95
N GLY A 27 -5.54 -26.94 -4.71
CA GLY A 27 -5.08 -26.07 -3.62
C GLY A 27 -3.77 -25.37 -3.94
N TRP A 28 -2.79 -26.07 -4.52
CA TRP A 28 -1.54 -25.43 -4.97
C TRP A 28 -1.78 -24.41 -6.09
N CYS A 29 -2.56 -24.77 -7.11
CA CYS A 29 -2.89 -23.87 -8.21
C CYS A 29 -3.55 -22.58 -7.69
N VAL A 30 -4.60 -22.71 -6.86
CA VAL A 30 -5.31 -21.56 -6.29
C VAL A 30 -4.42 -20.78 -5.33
N CYS A 31 -3.57 -21.43 -4.53
CA CYS A 31 -2.63 -20.74 -3.65
C CYS A 31 -1.65 -19.86 -4.43
N CYS A 32 -1.15 -20.34 -5.57
CA CYS A 32 -0.19 -19.62 -6.39
C CYS A 32 -0.81 -18.46 -7.19
N PHE A 33 -2.05 -18.63 -7.71
CA PHE A 33 -2.66 -17.65 -8.62
C PHE A 33 -3.73 -16.76 -7.97
N LEU A 34 -4.36 -17.21 -6.88
CA LEU A 34 -5.43 -16.50 -6.19
C LEU A 34 -5.09 -16.24 -4.70
N GLY A 35 -3.87 -16.52 -4.26
CA GLY A 35 -3.38 -16.18 -2.92
C GLY A 35 -4.07 -16.97 -1.79
N PRO A 36 -4.66 -16.32 -0.78
CA PRO A 36 -5.06 -16.95 0.48
C PRO A 36 -6.24 -17.93 0.38
N PHE A 37 -6.81 -18.14 -0.81
CA PHE A 37 -7.93 -19.06 -1.03
C PHE A 37 -7.49 -20.52 -1.23
N GLY A 38 -6.20 -20.77 -1.54
CA GLY A 38 -5.67 -22.13 -1.71
C GLY A 38 -5.88 -23.07 -0.51
N PRO A 39 -5.64 -22.63 0.74
CA PRO A 39 -5.87 -23.43 1.94
C PRO A 39 -7.28 -24.03 2.08
N LEU A 40 -8.31 -23.41 1.49
CA LEU A 40 -9.67 -23.94 1.52
C LEU A 40 -9.75 -25.35 0.91
N PHE A 41 -9.07 -25.60 -0.20
CA PHE A 41 -9.09 -26.90 -0.86
C PHE A 41 -8.37 -27.99 -0.05
N TRP A 42 -7.26 -27.63 0.61
CA TRP A 42 -6.55 -28.55 1.49
C TRP A 42 -7.36 -28.88 2.75
N PHE A 43 -8.04 -27.90 3.35
CA PHE A 43 -8.95 -28.16 4.46
C PHE A 43 -10.18 -28.97 4.01
N CYS A 44 -10.71 -28.76 2.80
CA CYS A 44 -11.78 -29.60 2.25
C CYS A 44 -11.35 -31.07 2.12
N ALA A 45 -10.14 -31.35 1.61
CA ALA A 45 -9.62 -32.70 1.53
C ALA A 45 -9.49 -33.36 2.92
N TRP A 46 -9.01 -32.60 3.92
CA TRP A 46 -8.94 -33.07 5.30
C TRP A 46 -10.32 -33.28 5.94
N MET A 47 -11.24 -32.33 5.79
CA MET A 47 -12.60 -32.41 6.33
C MET A 47 -13.37 -33.59 5.75
N ARG A 48 -13.22 -33.86 4.45
CA ARG A 48 -13.85 -35.01 3.80
C ARG A 48 -13.44 -36.34 4.44
N HIS A 49 -12.14 -36.52 4.69
CA HIS A 49 -11.66 -37.71 5.40
C HIS A 49 -12.15 -37.77 6.85
N GLN A 50 -12.26 -36.61 7.53
CA GLN A 50 -12.75 -36.55 8.91
C GLN A 50 -14.26 -36.81 9.04
N ALA A 51 -15.04 -36.50 8.00
CA ALA A 51 -16.48 -36.75 7.96
C ALA A 51 -16.84 -38.24 7.94
N ARG A 52 -15.91 -39.13 7.56
CA ARG A 52 -16.11 -40.58 7.65
C ARG A 52 -16.17 -41.06 9.12
N PRO A 53 -16.97 -42.09 9.44
CA PRO A 53 -17.00 -42.72 10.76
C PRO A 53 -15.61 -43.16 11.24
N ARG A 54 -15.34 -43.05 12.55
CA ARG A 54 -14.00 -43.30 13.10
C ARG A 54 -13.44 -44.70 12.81
N GLU A 55 -14.32 -45.68 12.73
CA GLU A 55 -13.98 -47.09 12.48
C GLU A 55 -13.56 -47.30 11.02
N GLU A 56 -14.36 -46.76 10.09
CA GLU A 56 -14.15 -46.85 8.64
C GLU A 56 -12.90 -46.09 8.17
N ARG A 57 -12.50 -45.01 8.84
CA ARG A 57 -11.29 -44.23 8.47
C ARG A 57 -10.00 -45.03 8.42
N LYS A 58 -9.93 -46.18 9.11
CA LYS A 58 -8.75 -47.06 9.08
C LYS A 58 -8.62 -47.83 7.77
N GLU A 59 -9.74 -48.05 7.07
CA GLU A 59 -9.84 -48.79 5.80
C GLU A 59 -9.36 -47.97 4.60
N PHE A 60 -9.11 -46.67 4.76
CA PHE A 60 -8.67 -45.76 3.70
C PHE A 60 -7.26 -45.18 3.95
N PRO A 61 -6.19 -45.99 3.99
CA PRO A 61 -4.84 -45.52 4.27
C PRO A 61 -4.31 -44.51 3.25
N ARG A 62 -4.60 -44.65 1.94
CA ARG A 62 -4.11 -43.71 0.90
C ARG A 62 -4.77 -42.35 1.03
N GLU A 63 -6.09 -42.31 1.17
CA GLU A 63 -6.84 -41.08 1.42
C GLU A 63 -6.35 -40.37 2.70
N ARG A 64 -6.15 -41.13 3.77
CA ARG A 64 -5.68 -40.61 5.06
C ARG A 64 -4.31 -39.93 4.95
N ALA A 65 -3.41 -40.45 4.13
CA ALA A 65 -2.10 -39.85 3.91
C ALA A 65 -2.23 -38.45 3.27
N VAL A 66 -3.04 -38.32 2.21
CA VAL A 66 -3.29 -37.05 1.52
C VAL A 66 -4.06 -36.07 2.40
N ALA A 67 -5.00 -36.55 3.21
CA ALA A 67 -5.74 -35.72 4.15
C ALA A 67 -4.84 -35.12 5.23
N ARG A 68 -3.88 -35.89 5.75
CA ARG A 68 -2.88 -35.37 6.71
C ARG A 68 -1.93 -34.40 6.04
N LEU A 69 -1.40 -34.74 4.85
CA LEU A 69 -0.55 -33.85 4.09
C LEU A 69 -1.25 -32.51 3.83
N SER A 70 -2.49 -32.56 3.31
CA SER A 70 -3.34 -31.39 3.09
C SER A 70 -3.54 -30.56 4.36
N CYS A 71 -3.78 -31.19 5.51
CA CYS A 71 -3.92 -30.46 6.77
C CYS A 71 -2.65 -29.68 7.14
N TRP A 72 -1.49 -30.34 7.07
CA TRP A 72 -0.21 -29.68 7.34
C TRP A 72 0.09 -28.57 6.34
N THR A 73 -0.10 -28.80 5.04
CA THR A 73 0.12 -27.77 4.03
C THR A 73 -0.83 -26.58 4.22
N GLY A 74 -2.11 -26.84 4.51
CA GLY A 74 -3.11 -25.83 4.86
C GLY A 74 -2.73 -24.96 6.04
N LEU A 75 -2.31 -25.57 7.15
CA LEU A 75 -1.86 -24.83 8.32
C LEU A 75 -0.61 -24.00 8.01
N THR A 76 0.40 -24.59 7.35
CA THR A 76 1.63 -23.87 7.02
C THR A 76 1.38 -22.68 6.10
N ALA A 77 0.55 -22.87 5.06
CA ALA A 77 0.24 -21.80 4.12
C ALA A 77 -0.58 -20.70 4.80
N LEU A 78 -1.55 -21.04 5.65
CA LEU A 78 -2.31 -20.04 6.41
C LEU A 78 -1.39 -19.23 7.32
N SER A 79 -0.47 -19.88 8.04
CA SER A 79 0.52 -19.18 8.87
C SER A 79 1.40 -18.23 8.06
N ILE A 80 1.88 -18.66 6.87
CA ILE A 80 2.67 -17.81 5.98
C ILE A 80 1.85 -16.61 5.49
N HIS A 81 0.60 -16.81 5.06
CA HIS A 81 -0.26 -15.71 4.60
C HIS A 81 -0.58 -14.71 5.73
N ILE A 82 -0.85 -15.19 6.95
CA ILE A 82 -1.07 -14.32 8.12
C ILE A 82 0.20 -13.51 8.41
N ALA A 83 1.38 -14.14 8.38
CA ALA A 83 2.65 -13.44 8.60
C ALA A 83 2.93 -12.39 7.53
N LEU A 84 2.70 -12.71 6.25
CA LEU A 84 2.85 -11.77 5.13
C LEU A 84 1.86 -10.61 5.23
N PHE A 85 0.59 -10.89 5.53
CA PHE A 85 -0.43 -9.86 5.73
C PHE A 85 -0.10 -8.96 6.92
N PHE A 86 0.33 -9.54 8.04
CA PHE A 86 0.73 -8.77 9.22
C PHE A 86 1.98 -7.93 8.94
N ALA A 87 2.99 -8.47 8.26
CA ALA A 87 4.17 -7.71 7.85
C ALA A 87 3.80 -6.56 6.89
N LEU A 88 2.94 -6.81 5.90
CA LEU A 88 2.44 -5.78 4.99
C LEU A 88 1.62 -4.73 5.74
N PHE A 89 0.78 -5.15 6.69
CA PHE A 89 0.00 -4.24 7.53
C PHE A 89 0.91 -3.37 8.40
N LEU A 90 1.91 -3.95 9.06
CA LEU A 90 2.90 -3.19 9.83
C LEU A 90 3.71 -2.25 8.94
N HIS A 91 4.08 -2.67 7.73
CA HIS A 91 4.75 -1.84 6.75
C HIS A 91 3.85 -0.66 6.33
N TYR A 92 2.60 -0.94 5.97
CA TYR A 92 1.60 0.06 5.60
C TYR A 92 1.32 1.05 6.74
N GLU A 93 1.12 0.55 7.95
CA GLU A 93 0.93 1.36 9.16
C GLU A 93 2.17 2.21 9.46
N ARG A 94 3.38 1.69 9.29
CA ARG A 94 4.62 2.46 9.47
C ARG A 94 4.73 3.60 8.45
N HIS A 95 4.43 3.33 7.18
CA HIS A 95 4.42 4.36 6.14
C HIS A 95 3.30 5.40 6.33
N THR A 96 2.10 5.00 6.75
CA THR A 96 0.96 5.91 6.88
C THR A 96 0.95 6.70 8.19
N LYS A 97 1.37 6.11 9.32
CA LYS A 97 1.40 6.81 10.62
C LYS A 97 2.40 7.96 10.69
N HIS A 98 3.57 7.80 10.05
CA HIS A 98 4.56 8.88 9.95
C HIS A 98 4.00 10.09 9.19
N CYS A 99 3.27 9.83 8.09
CA CYS A 99 2.61 10.89 7.32
C CYS A 99 1.40 11.50 8.05
N ARG A 100 0.62 10.71 8.82
CA ARG A 100 -0.57 11.19 9.53
C ARG A 100 -0.24 12.22 10.61
N ILE A 101 0.82 12.02 11.38
CA ILE A 101 1.24 13.00 12.40
C ILE A 101 1.71 14.28 11.73
N ALA A 102 2.47 14.20 10.62
CA ALA A 102 2.86 15.38 9.85
C ALA A 102 1.64 16.13 9.27
N LEU A 103 0.63 15.41 8.78
CA LEU A 103 -0.60 15.97 8.20
C LEU A 103 -1.53 16.60 9.26
N GLU A 104 -1.62 16.02 10.47
CA GLU A 104 -2.49 16.50 11.56
C GLU A 104 -1.86 17.64 12.37
N THR A 105 -0.52 17.68 12.50
CA THR A 105 0.17 18.73 13.28
C THR A 105 0.70 19.88 12.44
N MET A 106 0.92 19.68 11.13
CA MET A 106 1.28 20.72 10.19
C MET A 106 0.41 20.54 8.94
N GLN A 107 -0.71 21.28 8.89
CA GLN A 107 -1.41 21.54 7.63
C GLN A 107 -0.33 21.81 6.58
N CYS A 108 -0.18 20.95 5.56
CA CYS A 108 0.88 21.07 4.54
C CYS A 108 1.01 22.55 4.19
N MET A 109 2.07 23.23 4.67
CA MET A 109 2.01 24.70 4.87
C MET A 109 1.58 25.39 3.58
N GLN A 110 0.29 25.73 3.53
CA GLN A 110 -0.34 26.50 2.47
C GLN A 110 -0.30 27.94 2.95
N THR A 111 0.07 28.85 2.06
CA THR A 111 -0.15 30.27 2.31
C THR A 111 -1.67 30.55 2.31
N PRO A 112 -2.17 31.54 3.06
CA PRO A 112 -1.40 32.58 3.72
C PRO A 112 -0.97 32.16 5.13
N ILE A 113 0.24 32.55 5.51
CA ILE A 113 0.65 32.47 6.92
C ILE A 113 0.13 33.75 7.59
N PRO A 114 -0.79 33.66 8.57
CA PRO A 114 -1.41 34.84 9.17
C PRO A 114 -0.36 35.78 9.77
N GLY A 115 -0.47 37.06 9.45
CA GLY A 115 0.37 38.12 10.02
C GLY A 115 1.66 38.41 9.28
N LEU A 116 1.96 37.70 8.17
CA LEU A 116 3.13 38.03 7.36
C LEU A 116 2.88 39.11 6.29
N LEU A 117 3.83 40.02 6.16
CA LEU A 117 3.88 41.09 5.19
C LEU A 117 4.88 40.79 4.07
N ALA A 118 4.74 41.50 2.94
CA ALA A 118 5.68 41.39 1.84
C ALA A 118 7.11 41.72 2.28
N GLY A 119 8.06 40.85 1.92
CA GLY A 119 9.47 40.90 2.30
C GLY A 119 9.82 40.04 3.52
N GLU A 120 8.84 39.59 4.30
CA GLU A 120 9.09 38.66 5.42
C GLU A 120 9.41 37.25 4.94
N LYS A 121 10.24 36.55 5.73
CA LYS A 121 10.82 35.26 5.40
C LYS A 121 10.55 34.28 6.52
N ILE A 122 10.16 33.06 6.14
CA ILE A 122 9.99 31.96 7.08
C ILE A 122 10.70 30.72 6.57
N VAL A 123 11.09 29.86 7.51
CA VAL A 123 11.68 28.55 7.21
C VAL A 123 10.62 27.48 7.43
N VAL A 124 10.41 26.66 6.41
CA VAL A 124 9.49 25.52 6.40
C VAL A 124 10.29 24.24 6.24
N TYR A 125 9.94 23.23 7.01
CA TYR A 125 10.51 21.89 6.87
C TYR A 125 9.63 21.03 5.95
N CYS A 126 10.25 20.45 4.92
CA CYS A 126 9.60 19.54 3.97
C CYS A 126 10.16 18.12 4.14
N PRO A 127 9.37 17.16 4.68
CA PRO A 127 9.86 15.80 4.97
C PRO A 127 9.90 14.88 3.74
N ALA A 128 10.99 14.11 3.60
CA ALA A 128 11.23 13.03 2.63
C ALA A 128 10.20 11.91 2.73
N GLU A 129 9.92 11.49 3.97
CA GLU A 129 9.11 10.31 4.28
C GLU A 129 7.65 10.46 3.80
N CYS A 130 7.27 11.68 3.44
CA CYS A 130 5.99 12.05 2.89
C CYS A 130 6.11 12.42 1.39
N SER A 131 6.91 11.70 0.61
CA SER A 131 7.09 11.97 -0.82
C SER A 131 6.73 10.75 -1.69
N PRO A 132 5.89 10.88 -2.74
CA PRO A 132 5.02 12.02 -3.07
C PRO A 132 3.69 11.93 -2.27
N ALA A 133 3.67 12.43 -1.04
CA ALA A 133 2.43 12.55 -0.26
C ALA A 133 1.62 13.78 -0.72
N PRO A 134 0.36 13.91 -0.27
CA PRO A 134 -0.49 15.10 -0.45
C PRO A 134 0.19 16.46 -0.30
N CYS A 135 1.25 16.63 0.51
CA CYS A 135 1.92 17.94 0.63
C CYS A 135 2.67 18.38 -0.64
N PHE A 136 3.24 17.46 -1.43
CA PHE A 136 3.91 17.78 -2.70
C PHE A 136 2.94 17.72 -3.89
N ASN A 137 1.90 16.90 -3.79
CA ASN A 137 0.81 16.80 -4.77
C ASN A 137 -0.35 17.80 -4.52
N ALA A 138 -0.23 18.66 -3.51
CA ALA A 138 -1.21 19.70 -3.24
C ALA A 138 -1.22 20.74 -4.36
N GLN A 139 -2.34 21.45 -4.48
CA GLN A 139 -2.55 22.41 -5.56
C GLN A 139 -1.52 23.55 -5.48
N VAL A 140 -0.83 23.78 -6.59
CA VAL A 140 0.17 24.85 -6.75
C VAL A 140 -0.32 25.79 -7.85
N TRP A 141 -0.27 27.09 -7.61
CA TRP A 141 -0.64 28.11 -8.58
C TRP A 141 0.52 29.08 -8.83
N GLY A 142 0.79 29.39 -10.10
CA GLY A 142 1.93 30.24 -10.48
C GLY A 142 3.23 29.46 -10.72
N GLY A 143 4.37 30.11 -10.51
CA GLY A 143 5.70 29.50 -10.59
C GLY A 143 6.46 29.73 -11.90
N ALA A 144 5.82 30.21 -12.96
CA ALA A 144 6.52 30.47 -14.24
C ALA A 144 7.63 31.54 -14.11
N ASP A 145 7.41 32.57 -13.29
CA ASP A 145 8.35 33.63 -12.93
C ASP A 145 9.04 33.38 -11.57
N GLY A 146 8.85 32.19 -11.00
CA GLY A 146 9.31 31.81 -9.67
C GLY A 146 8.47 32.35 -8.51
N VAL A 147 7.33 33.00 -8.77
CA VAL A 147 6.38 33.44 -7.72
C VAL A 147 5.14 32.55 -7.72
N TYR A 148 4.77 32.10 -6.54
CA TYR A 148 3.59 31.26 -6.29
C TYR A 148 2.48 32.07 -5.64
N ALA A 149 1.24 31.80 -6.02
CA ALA A 149 0.08 32.49 -5.46
C ALA A 149 -0.20 32.03 -4.04
N ASP A 150 -0.82 32.91 -3.26
CA ASP A 150 -1.46 32.54 -2.00
C ASP A 150 -2.37 31.30 -2.15
N GLY A 151 -2.37 30.41 -1.15
CA GLY A 151 -3.05 29.11 -1.21
C GLY A 151 -2.17 27.95 -1.67
N SER A 152 -1.06 28.23 -2.37
CA SER A 152 -0.19 27.17 -2.92
C SER A 152 0.57 26.42 -1.83
N SER A 153 0.83 25.13 -2.04
CA SER A 153 1.74 24.36 -1.18
C SER A 153 3.18 24.87 -1.27
N ILE A 154 3.78 25.23 -0.12
CA ILE A 154 5.19 25.66 -0.05
C ILE A 154 6.14 24.53 -0.45
N CYS A 155 5.90 23.29 0.01
CA CYS A 155 6.76 22.16 -0.34
C CYS A 155 6.59 21.72 -1.81
N GLY A 156 5.37 21.80 -2.37
CA GLY A 156 5.12 21.58 -3.79
C GLY A 156 5.83 22.62 -4.67
N ALA A 157 5.76 23.90 -4.28
CA ALA A 157 6.52 24.97 -4.91
C ALA A 157 8.03 24.74 -4.80
N ALA A 158 8.51 24.32 -3.62
CA ALA A 158 9.93 24.05 -3.38
C ALA A 158 10.46 22.93 -4.26
N LEU A 159 9.70 21.84 -4.41
CA LEU A 159 10.02 20.76 -5.34
C LEU A 159 10.01 21.26 -6.78
N GLN A 160 8.99 22.05 -7.18
CA GLN A 160 8.90 22.57 -8.54
C GLN A 160 10.11 23.44 -8.92
N VAL A 161 10.66 24.24 -8.01
CA VAL A 161 11.88 25.02 -8.27
C VAL A 161 13.18 24.25 -8.04
N GLY A 162 13.11 23.02 -7.52
CA GLY A 162 14.28 22.20 -7.19
C GLY A 162 15.00 22.62 -5.89
N ALA A 163 14.32 23.35 -5.01
CA ALA A 163 14.84 23.71 -3.68
C ALA A 163 14.90 22.48 -2.74
N VAL A 164 14.08 21.47 -3.01
CA VAL A 164 14.13 20.13 -2.40
C VAL A 164 13.99 19.07 -3.49
N GLN A 165 14.43 17.85 -3.21
CA GLN A 165 14.30 16.71 -4.11
C GLN A 165 13.21 15.75 -3.62
N GLU A 166 12.62 15.00 -4.54
CA GLU A 166 11.66 13.95 -4.20
C GLU A 166 12.32 12.91 -3.29
N GLY A 167 11.66 12.55 -2.19
CA GLY A 167 12.19 11.61 -1.21
C GLY A 167 13.36 12.11 -0.35
N GLN A 168 13.64 13.42 -0.31
CA GLN A 168 14.68 14.01 0.57
C GLN A 168 14.10 15.05 1.53
N ASP A 169 14.58 15.04 2.77
CA ASP A 169 14.23 16.04 3.78
C ASP A 169 14.92 17.35 3.44
N GLY A 170 14.22 18.47 3.60
CA GLY A 170 14.79 19.77 3.28
C GLY A 170 14.16 20.92 4.03
N LEU A 171 14.98 21.88 4.42
CA LEU A 171 14.55 23.18 4.90
C LEU A 171 14.43 24.15 3.73
N VAL A 172 13.25 24.75 3.59
CA VAL A 172 12.90 25.69 2.53
C VAL A 172 12.63 27.04 3.16
N MET A 173 13.25 28.08 2.62
CA MET A 173 12.90 29.44 2.96
C MET A 173 11.83 29.95 1.99
N ALA A 174 10.69 30.36 2.53
CA ALA A 174 9.64 31.05 1.79
C ALA A 174 9.70 32.56 2.11
N GLU A 175 9.76 33.39 1.07
CA GLU A 175 9.74 34.85 1.15
C GLU A 175 8.42 35.37 0.57
N ILE A 176 7.66 36.12 1.37
CA ILE A 176 6.37 36.67 0.94
C ILE A 176 6.59 37.85 0.01
N THR A 177 5.84 37.90 -1.09
CA THR A 177 5.91 38.98 -2.08
C THR A 177 4.67 39.87 -1.99
N ALA A 178 4.79 41.09 -2.51
CA ALA A 178 3.65 41.98 -2.66
C ALA A 178 2.53 41.32 -3.49
N PRO A 179 1.27 41.74 -3.28
CA PRO A 179 0.16 41.25 -4.10
C PRO A 179 0.39 41.47 -5.58
N GLN A 180 0.14 40.43 -6.39
CA GLN A 180 0.25 40.52 -7.84
C GLN A 180 -0.82 39.67 -8.55
N SER A 181 -0.96 39.92 -9.85
CA SER A 181 -1.73 39.11 -10.79
C SER A 181 -1.23 39.43 -12.21
N PRO A 182 -1.26 38.49 -13.16
CA PRO A 182 -1.63 37.08 -13.00
C PRO A 182 -0.47 36.22 -12.45
N PHE A 183 -0.82 35.07 -11.90
CA PHE A 183 0.12 33.99 -11.62
C PHE A 183 0.07 32.98 -12.76
N THR A 184 1.17 32.84 -13.49
CA THR A 184 1.25 31.92 -14.62
C THR A 184 1.77 30.56 -14.16
N GLY A 185 1.00 29.50 -14.39
CA GLY A 185 1.37 28.12 -14.09
C GLY A 185 2.49 27.59 -14.99
N THR A 186 3.18 26.56 -14.52
CA THR A 186 4.26 25.89 -15.25
C THR A 186 4.36 24.42 -14.84
N GLN A 187 5.20 23.65 -15.52
CA GLN A 187 5.51 22.28 -15.14
C GLN A 187 7.02 22.11 -15.07
N ARG A 188 7.54 21.77 -13.89
CA ARG A 188 8.98 21.57 -13.64
C ARG A 188 9.19 20.59 -12.50
N HIS A 189 10.27 19.80 -12.57
CA HIS A 189 10.64 18.81 -11.53
C HIS A 189 9.47 17.92 -11.06
N GLY A 190 8.65 17.45 -12.01
CA GLY A 190 7.52 16.58 -11.72
C GLY A 190 6.25 17.27 -11.18
N VAL A 191 6.31 18.56 -10.85
CA VAL A 191 5.17 19.32 -10.30
C VAL A 191 4.51 20.17 -11.38
N HIS A 192 3.20 19.99 -11.56
CA HIS A 192 2.37 20.82 -12.43
C HIS A 192 1.62 21.87 -11.61
N SER A 193 1.78 23.15 -11.96
CA SER A 193 1.06 24.27 -11.35
C SER A 193 0.07 24.91 -12.32
N SER A 194 -1.08 25.32 -11.77
CA SER A 194 -2.13 25.99 -12.52
C SER A 194 -1.91 27.50 -12.58
N SER A 195 -2.50 28.16 -13.58
CA SER A 195 -2.53 29.63 -13.61
C SER A 195 -3.67 30.17 -12.74
N ALA A 196 -3.45 31.33 -12.11
CA ALA A 196 -4.46 32.06 -11.35
C ALA A 196 -4.51 33.54 -11.77
N ARG A 197 -5.70 34.15 -11.72
CA ARG A 197 -5.93 35.55 -12.14
C ARG A 197 -6.37 36.48 -11.01
N GLY A 198 -6.54 35.96 -9.79
CA GLY A 198 -6.86 36.78 -8.62
C GLY A 198 -5.64 37.59 -8.18
N VAL A 199 -5.88 38.82 -7.71
CA VAL A 199 -4.85 39.61 -7.02
C VAL A 199 -4.76 39.08 -5.60
N SER A 200 -3.63 38.47 -5.27
CA SER A 200 -3.32 37.99 -3.92
C SER A 200 -1.82 38.17 -3.65
N GLN A 201 -1.43 38.10 -2.37
CA GLN A 201 -0.01 37.97 -2.03
C GLN A 201 0.59 36.76 -2.74
N GLY A 202 1.89 36.84 -3.00
CA GLY A 202 2.65 35.72 -3.53
C GLY A 202 3.74 35.31 -2.57
N PHE A 203 4.48 34.28 -2.95
CA PHE A 203 5.71 33.93 -2.26
C PHE A 203 6.72 33.31 -3.23
N ARG A 204 7.99 33.43 -2.89
CA ARG A 204 9.10 32.74 -3.55
C ARG A 204 9.72 31.75 -2.58
N VAL A 205 10.21 30.63 -3.11
CA VAL A 205 10.85 29.59 -2.32
C VAL A 205 12.28 29.36 -2.78
N ARG A 206 13.16 29.03 -1.83
CA ARG A 206 14.54 28.64 -2.08
C ARG A 206 15.04 27.70 -0.99
N ALA A 207 16.04 26.88 -1.31
CA ALA A 207 16.71 26.06 -0.31
C ALA A 207 17.39 26.97 0.74
N VAL A 208 17.34 26.57 2.02
CA VAL A 208 18.19 27.19 3.04
C VAL A 208 19.63 26.76 2.75
N GLN A 209 20.49 27.71 2.37
CA GLN A 209 21.92 27.44 2.20
C GLN A 209 22.53 27.22 3.58
N SER A 210 23.18 26.07 3.79
CA SER A 210 24.06 25.79 4.93
C SER A 210 25.41 26.44 4.74
#